data_AF-A0A2S9AME6-F1
#
_entry.id   AF-A0A2S9AME6-F1
#
_cell.length_a   1.000
_cell.length_b   1.000
_cell.length_c   1.000
_cell.angle_alpha   90.00
_cell.angle_beta   90.00
_cell.angle_gamma   90.00
#
_symmetry.space_group_name_H-M   'P 1'
#
loop_
_entity.id
_entity.type
_entity.pdbx_description
1 polymer ?
#
loop_
_entity_poly.entity_id
_entity_poly.type
_entity_poly.pdbx_seq_one_letter_code
_entity_poly.pdbx_strand_id
1 'polypeptide(L)'
;MLTVQKSGRYVRVGTEEYPLATPGGHWALWSRTPVLGFRKIGSGYVRNIAPDEQLECYRVEHRGTYRGIPVTVEPGGGASGGGEPDRGEPGRGESDGGALVRLGTGDSRAAEQGFERVGFERPELQLWLKFVAVDDRELRFTTTRTPEPMPWAAPSDESRRTPAPRAVPRVPEGEPSEWGAFTLRLITALRGVTDRVFLIVSVEDDPLRYVQFAGGPDALSVEAPGIDVVVDADESVLRAAGWEPPGVAQRNWTTELSLPAYAIEYRELAERCVAALRDAYGLKSPDVLAHRAWRDPEQLPPGEERSPERLASLDRGEASLVFSGLGRALS
;
A
#
# COMPACT_ATOMS: atom_id res chain seq x y z
N MET A 1 -4.93 14.48 -27.71
CA MET A 1 -5.30 13.52 -26.66
C MET A 1 -4.63 13.97 -25.38
N LEU A 2 -5.38 14.42 -24.37
CA LEU A 2 -4.81 14.79 -23.08
C LEU A 2 -4.48 13.50 -22.33
N THR A 3 -3.22 13.26 -21.98
CA THR A 3 -2.84 12.16 -21.10
C THR A 3 -2.35 12.75 -19.79
N VAL A 4 -2.92 12.27 -18.69
CA VAL A 4 -2.40 12.57 -17.35
C VAL A 4 -1.21 11.65 -17.13
N GLN A 5 -0.07 12.22 -16.74
CA GLN A 5 1.07 11.43 -16.28
C GLN A 5 0.76 10.86 -14.89
N LYS A 6 1.45 9.81 -14.48
CA LYS A 6 1.24 9.24 -13.13
C LYS A 6 1.80 10.21 -12.08
N SER A 7 1.13 10.39 -10.94
CA SER A 7 1.76 11.09 -9.82
C SER A 7 2.96 10.29 -9.29
N GLY A 8 3.97 10.98 -8.76
CA GLY A 8 5.15 10.34 -8.20
C GLY A 8 6.42 11.16 -8.36
N ARG A 9 7.57 10.54 -8.08
CA ARG A 9 8.88 11.16 -8.28
C ARG A 9 9.38 10.91 -9.68
N TYR A 10 9.92 11.96 -10.29
CA TYR A 10 10.45 11.95 -11.63
C TYR A 10 11.81 12.62 -11.65
N VAL A 11 12.61 12.21 -12.62
CA VAL A 11 13.92 12.77 -12.89
C VAL A 11 13.96 13.22 -14.34
N ARG A 12 14.48 14.43 -14.57
CA ARG A 12 14.70 14.94 -15.93
C ARG A 12 16.10 14.61 -16.40
N VAL A 13 16.19 14.00 -17.58
CA VAL A 13 17.46 13.74 -18.28
C VAL A 13 17.38 14.36 -19.67
N GLY A 14 18.07 15.48 -19.87
CA GLY A 14 17.91 16.28 -21.08
C GLY A 14 16.48 16.82 -21.18
N THR A 15 15.78 16.45 -22.25
CA THR A 15 14.37 16.83 -22.49
C THR A 15 13.36 15.77 -22.05
N GLU A 16 13.83 14.60 -21.61
CA GLU A 16 12.98 13.46 -21.25
C GLU A 16 12.78 13.38 -19.74
N GLU A 17 11.61 12.89 -19.34
CA GLU A 17 11.22 12.71 -17.94
C GLU A 17 11.02 11.22 -17.64
N TYR A 18 11.69 10.71 -16.62
CA TYR A 18 11.61 9.31 -16.23
C TYR A 18 11.07 9.17 -14.80
N PRO A 19 10.09 8.29 -14.55
CA PRO A 19 9.74 7.89 -13.21
C PRO A 19 10.96 7.37 -12.46
N LEU A 20 11.10 7.78 -11.20
CA LEU A 20 12.12 7.29 -10.30
C LEU A 20 11.67 5.97 -9.67
N ALA A 21 12.54 4.97 -9.70
CA ALA A 21 12.32 3.64 -9.14
C ALA A 21 13.51 3.19 -8.29
N THR A 22 13.33 2.15 -7.47
CA THR A 22 14.38 1.58 -6.61
C THR A 22 14.50 0.05 -6.74
N PRO A 23 14.72 -0.49 -7.95
CA PRO A 23 14.86 -1.94 -8.14
C PRO A 23 16.05 -2.48 -7.32
N GLY A 24 15.78 -3.40 -6.40
CA GLY A 24 16.82 -3.99 -5.54
C GLY A 24 17.52 -2.99 -4.61
N GLY A 25 16.84 -1.90 -4.22
CA GLY A 25 17.36 -0.91 -3.27
C GLY A 25 18.26 0.17 -3.87
N HIS A 26 18.45 0.18 -5.21
CA HIS A 26 19.24 1.20 -5.90
C HIS A 26 18.36 2.14 -6.71
N TRP A 27 18.60 3.44 -6.61
CA TRP A 27 17.90 4.45 -7.40
C TRP A 27 18.14 4.24 -8.90
N ALA A 28 17.06 4.25 -9.67
CA ALA A 28 17.09 4.05 -11.11
C ALA A 28 15.98 4.85 -11.81
N LEU A 29 16.26 5.25 -13.04
CA LEU A 29 15.24 5.72 -13.98
C LEU A 29 14.47 4.52 -14.52
N TRP A 30 13.16 4.64 -14.63
CA TRP A 30 12.28 3.61 -15.18
C TRP A 30 11.69 4.02 -16.54
N SER A 31 11.55 3.08 -17.46
CA SER A 31 10.79 3.25 -18.69
C SER A 31 9.98 1.99 -19.02
N ARG A 32 8.78 2.19 -19.60
CA ARG A 32 7.96 1.08 -20.15
C ARG A 32 8.42 0.67 -21.55
N THR A 33 9.12 1.54 -22.26
CA THR A 33 9.64 1.30 -23.61
C THR A 33 11.16 1.19 -23.60
N PRO A 34 11.78 0.49 -24.56
CA PRO A 34 13.23 0.44 -24.68
C PRO A 34 13.81 1.84 -24.86
N VAL A 35 14.85 2.15 -24.08
CA VAL A 35 15.61 3.40 -24.16
C VAL A 35 17.09 3.05 -24.19
N LEU A 36 17.86 3.75 -25.01
CA LEU A 36 19.31 3.53 -25.10
C LEU A 36 19.97 3.74 -23.73
N GLY A 37 20.80 2.77 -23.30
CA GLY A 37 21.45 2.80 -21.99
C GLY A 37 20.60 2.26 -20.84
N PHE A 38 19.34 1.88 -21.08
CA PHE A 38 18.52 1.18 -20.10
C PHE A 38 18.60 -0.33 -20.33
N ARG A 39 18.74 -1.10 -19.25
CA ARG A 39 18.68 -2.56 -19.27
C ARG A 39 17.25 -3.04 -19.03
N LYS A 40 16.84 -4.10 -19.72
CA LYS A 40 15.52 -4.71 -19.49
C LYS A 40 15.47 -5.40 -18.12
N ILE A 41 14.39 -5.21 -17.38
CA ILE A 41 14.10 -5.92 -16.12
C ILE A 41 12.59 -6.15 -16.03
N GLY A 42 12.18 -7.41 -15.89
CA GLY A 42 10.76 -7.80 -15.91
C GLY A 42 10.02 -7.22 -17.12
N SER A 43 8.96 -6.44 -16.83
CA SER A 43 8.10 -5.79 -17.83
C SER A 43 8.56 -4.40 -18.30
N GLY A 44 9.73 -3.92 -17.88
CA GLY A 44 10.23 -2.62 -18.32
C GLY A 44 11.75 -2.51 -18.38
N TYR A 45 12.23 -1.28 -18.36
CA TYR A 45 13.62 -0.92 -18.62
C TYR A 45 14.13 0.02 -17.54
N VAL A 46 15.35 -0.19 -17.05
CA VAL A 46 15.95 0.60 -15.99
C VAL A 46 17.34 1.10 -16.33
N ARG A 47 17.67 2.30 -15.84
CA ARG A 47 19.05 2.80 -15.78
C ARG A 47 19.34 3.21 -14.34
N ASN A 48 20.30 2.55 -13.70
CA ASN A 48 20.73 2.95 -12.36
C ASN A 48 21.31 4.37 -12.40
N ILE A 49 21.05 5.14 -11.36
CA ILE A 49 21.58 6.49 -11.16
C ILE A 49 22.80 6.38 -10.27
N ALA A 50 23.92 6.98 -10.66
CA ALA A 50 25.11 6.99 -9.82
C ALA A 50 24.94 7.96 -8.63
N PRO A 51 25.54 7.69 -7.45
CA PRO A 51 25.35 8.55 -6.27
C PRO A 51 25.80 10.01 -6.46
N ASP A 52 26.75 10.25 -7.35
CA ASP A 52 27.29 11.56 -7.71
C ASP A 52 26.57 12.21 -8.91
N GLU A 53 25.70 11.48 -9.59
CA GLU A 53 24.99 11.94 -10.78
C GLU A 53 24.04 13.09 -10.43
N GLN A 54 24.28 14.26 -11.00
CA GLN A 54 23.47 15.45 -10.76
C GLN A 54 22.32 15.50 -11.76
N LEU A 55 21.12 15.12 -11.31
CA LEU A 55 19.89 15.20 -12.12
C LEU A 55 18.81 15.98 -11.38
N GLU A 56 17.97 16.68 -12.14
CA GLU A 56 16.83 17.39 -11.59
C GLU A 56 15.76 16.37 -11.15
N CYS A 57 15.44 16.37 -9.85
CA CYS A 57 14.39 15.55 -9.26
C CYS A 57 13.19 16.43 -8.89
N TYR A 58 11.98 15.96 -9.14
CA TYR A 58 10.75 16.64 -8.73
C TYR A 58 9.63 15.63 -8.49
N ARG A 59 8.65 16.04 -7.70
CA ARG A 59 7.40 15.33 -7.48
C ARG A 59 6.31 15.92 -8.35
N VAL A 60 5.54 15.04 -8.98
CA VAL A 60 4.33 15.37 -9.72
C VAL A 60 3.13 14.97 -8.87
N GLU A 61 2.18 15.88 -8.72
CA GLU A 61 0.87 15.60 -8.13
C GLU A 61 -0.25 16.23 -8.97
N HIS A 62 -1.40 15.55 -9.00
CA HIS A 62 -2.62 16.07 -9.64
C HIS A 62 -3.72 16.21 -8.59
N ARG A 63 -4.12 17.46 -8.32
CA ARG A 63 -5.19 17.77 -7.36
C ARG A 63 -6.22 18.67 -8.00
N GLY A 64 -7.48 18.47 -7.63
CA GLY A 64 -8.58 19.16 -8.26
C GLY A 64 -9.89 19.05 -7.51
N THR A 65 -10.96 19.35 -8.23
CA THR A 65 -12.34 19.19 -7.81
C THR A 65 -13.13 18.46 -8.88
N TYR A 66 -14.08 17.63 -8.45
CA TYR A 66 -15.09 17.04 -9.30
C TYR A 66 -16.46 17.31 -8.69
N ARG A 67 -17.32 18.06 -9.39
CA ARG A 67 -18.64 18.51 -8.85
C ARG A 67 -18.54 19.17 -7.47
N GLY A 68 -17.48 19.94 -7.24
CA GLY A 68 -17.23 20.63 -5.96
C GLY A 68 -16.59 19.75 -4.85
N ILE A 69 -16.32 18.48 -5.12
CA ILE A 69 -15.62 17.58 -4.18
C ILE A 69 -14.12 17.61 -4.46
N PRO A 70 -13.25 17.88 -3.45
CA PRO A 70 -11.81 17.78 -3.61
C PRO A 70 -11.38 16.36 -3.98
N VAL A 71 -10.56 16.21 -5.03
CA VAL A 71 -10.10 14.92 -5.52
C VAL A 71 -8.60 14.93 -5.86
N THR A 72 -7.94 13.79 -5.67
CA THR A 72 -6.68 13.47 -6.36
C THR A 72 -7.00 12.80 -7.70
N VAL A 73 -6.21 13.08 -8.73
CA VAL A 73 -6.43 12.56 -10.09
C VAL A 73 -5.26 11.68 -10.50
N GLU A 74 -5.53 10.47 -10.99
CA GLU A 74 -4.50 9.55 -11.48
C GLU A 74 -4.86 9.03 -12.87
N PRO A 75 -3.90 8.58 -13.69
CA PRO A 75 -4.20 7.95 -14.97
C PRO A 75 -5.02 6.66 -14.77
N GLY A 76 -6.10 6.49 -15.52
CA GLY A 76 -7.05 5.38 -15.39
C GLY A 76 -6.63 4.07 -16.08
N GLY A 77 -5.34 3.88 -16.37
CA GLY A 77 -4.83 2.74 -17.14
C GLY A 77 -4.00 1.73 -16.34
N GLY A 78 -4.64 0.61 -15.97
CA GLY A 78 -4.03 -0.70 -15.72
C GLY A 78 -3.16 -0.88 -14.48
N ALA A 79 -3.79 -1.24 -13.36
CA ALA A 79 -3.17 -2.08 -12.33
C ALA A 79 -4.14 -3.22 -12.00
N SER A 80 -3.75 -4.43 -12.39
CA SER A 80 -4.10 -5.75 -11.86
C SER A 80 -5.50 -5.90 -11.22
N GLY A 81 -6.48 -6.27 -12.03
CA GLY A 81 -7.67 -6.98 -11.60
C GLY A 81 -8.04 -7.96 -12.71
N GLY A 82 -8.02 -9.25 -12.42
CA GLY A 82 -8.38 -10.32 -13.35
C GLY A 82 -9.88 -10.33 -13.66
N GLY A 83 -10.35 -9.31 -14.37
CA GLY A 83 -11.64 -9.31 -15.04
C GLY A 83 -11.42 -9.49 -16.53
N GLU A 84 -11.79 -10.66 -17.04
CA GLU A 84 -11.83 -10.96 -18.46
C GLU A 84 -12.67 -9.88 -19.19
N PRO A 85 -12.22 -9.34 -20.34
CA PRO A 85 -13.04 -8.41 -21.10
C PRO A 85 -14.25 -9.18 -21.64
N ASP A 86 -15.43 -8.80 -21.15
CA ASP A 86 -16.72 -9.27 -21.59
C ASP A 86 -16.80 -9.28 -23.12
N ARG A 87 -16.85 -10.48 -23.70
CA ARG A 87 -17.11 -10.68 -25.13
C ARG A 87 -18.61 -10.54 -25.37
N GLY A 88 -19.09 -9.30 -25.29
CA GLY A 88 -20.38 -8.86 -25.81
C GLY A 88 -20.24 -8.33 -27.25
N GLU A 89 -21.21 -8.64 -28.08
CA GLU A 89 -21.22 -8.59 -29.55
C GLU A 89 -20.87 -7.24 -30.24
N PRO A 90 -20.41 -7.29 -31.52
CA PRO A 90 -20.06 -6.10 -32.29
C PRO A 90 -21.31 -5.42 -32.84
N GLY A 91 -21.72 -4.32 -32.22
CA GLY A 91 -22.87 -3.57 -32.71
C GLY A 91 -23.08 -2.22 -32.06
N ARG A 92 -22.68 -1.18 -32.81
CA ARG A 92 -23.05 0.25 -32.68
C ARG A 92 -22.22 1.12 -31.73
N GLY A 93 -21.48 2.03 -32.36
CA GLY A 93 -20.94 3.24 -31.77
C GLY A 93 -19.43 3.19 -31.67
N GLU A 94 -18.74 3.89 -32.57
CA GLU A 94 -17.41 4.43 -32.28
C GLU A 94 -17.51 5.17 -30.94
N SER A 95 -17.08 4.51 -29.86
CA SER A 95 -16.89 5.16 -28.59
C SER A 95 -15.57 5.89 -28.71
N ASP A 96 -15.69 7.21 -28.83
CA ASP A 96 -14.66 8.22 -28.61
C ASP A 96 -14.16 8.13 -27.16
N GLY A 97 -13.59 6.97 -26.80
CA GLY A 97 -13.19 6.58 -25.46
C GLY A 97 -11.95 7.36 -25.07
N GLY A 98 -12.15 8.62 -24.68
CA GLY A 98 -11.11 9.48 -24.13
C GLY A 98 -10.35 8.78 -23.00
N ALA A 99 -9.09 9.17 -22.80
CA ALA A 99 -8.28 8.64 -21.72
C ALA A 99 -9.01 8.80 -20.37
N LEU A 100 -9.25 7.70 -19.67
CA LEU A 100 -9.88 7.73 -18.35
C LEU A 100 -8.87 8.17 -17.28
N VAL A 101 -9.38 8.79 -16.23
CA VAL A 101 -8.65 9.10 -15.01
C VAL A 101 -9.39 8.54 -13.80
N ARG A 102 -8.63 8.09 -12.81
CA ARG A 102 -9.14 7.65 -11.51
C ARG A 102 -9.11 8.84 -10.55
N LEU A 103 -10.26 9.17 -9.99
CA LEU A 103 -10.44 10.16 -8.93
C LEU A 103 -10.41 9.45 -7.58
N GLY A 104 -9.78 10.07 -6.58
CA GLY A 104 -9.78 9.59 -5.19
C GLY A 104 -10.07 10.73 -4.21
N THR A 105 -10.86 10.46 -3.17
CA THR A 105 -11.17 11.43 -2.12
C THR A 105 -11.53 10.77 -0.80
N GLY A 106 -11.26 11.45 0.32
CA GLY A 106 -11.76 11.08 1.65
C GLY A 106 -13.08 11.76 2.03
N ASP A 107 -13.65 12.60 1.16
CA ASP A 107 -14.88 13.33 1.44
C ASP A 107 -16.11 12.42 1.32
N SER A 108 -16.86 12.27 2.41
CA SER A 108 -18.04 11.39 2.47
C SER A 108 -19.17 11.81 1.53
N ARG A 109 -19.21 13.07 1.09
CA ARG A 109 -20.19 13.56 0.10
C ARG A 109 -20.01 12.89 -1.27
N ALA A 110 -18.87 12.23 -1.50
CA ALA A 110 -18.57 11.54 -2.76
C ALA A 110 -19.53 10.38 -3.06
N ALA A 111 -20.14 9.78 -2.04
CA ALA A 111 -21.16 8.74 -2.20
C ALA A 111 -22.32 9.18 -3.11
N GLU A 112 -22.83 10.40 -2.88
CA GLU A 112 -23.93 10.99 -3.65
C GLU A 112 -23.54 11.31 -5.10
N GLN A 113 -22.24 11.35 -5.39
CA GLN A 113 -21.68 11.61 -6.72
C GLN A 113 -21.28 10.33 -7.45
N GLY A 114 -21.67 9.16 -6.94
CA GLY A 114 -21.39 7.86 -7.54
C GLY A 114 -19.92 7.45 -7.47
N PHE A 115 -19.22 7.88 -6.42
CA PHE A 115 -17.95 7.26 -6.05
C PHE A 115 -18.25 5.98 -5.26
N GLU A 116 -17.38 5.00 -5.40
CA GLU A 116 -17.46 3.73 -4.68
C GLU A 116 -16.30 3.64 -3.70
N ARG A 117 -16.56 3.10 -2.51
CA ARG A 117 -15.49 2.76 -1.58
C ARG A 117 -14.83 1.48 -2.04
N VAL A 118 -13.53 1.53 -2.24
CA VAL A 118 -12.73 0.39 -2.66
C VAL A 118 -11.58 0.24 -1.67
N GLY A 119 -11.47 -0.94 -1.05
CA GLY A 119 -10.46 -1.26 -0.05
C GLY A 119 -11.07 -1.93 1.20
N PHE A 120 -10.22 -2.60 1.97
CA PHE A 120 -10.60 -3.38 3.16
C PHE A 120 -10.23 -2.69 4.48
N GLU A 121 -9.74 -1.45 4.40
CA GLU A 121 -9.37 -0.63 5.56
C GLU A 121 -10.61 -0.30 6.42
N ARG A 122 -10.40 0.28 7.60
CA ARG A 122 -11.53 0.81 8.39
C ARG A 122 -12.34 1.82 7.56
N PRO A 123 -13.67 1.92 7.76
CA PRO A 123 -14.49 2.86 7.01
C PRO A 123 -14.02 4.31 6.97
N GLU A 124 -13.31 4.74 8.00
CA GLU A 124 -12.77 6.08 8.14
C GLU A 124 -11.48 6.32 7.34
N LEU A 125 -10.85 5.26 6.86
CA LEU A 125 -9.60 5.29 6.07
C LEU A 125 -9.84 5.03 4.57
N GLN A 126 -10.91 4.32 4.24
CA GLN A 126 -11.24 3.98 2.86
C GLN A 126 -11.49 5.22 1.99
N LEU A 127 -10.79 5.30 0.86
CA LEU A 127 -11.02 6.33 -0.14
C LEU A 127 -12.25 6.00 -0.99
N TRP A 128 -12.98 7.05 -1.33
CA TRP A 128 -14.00 7.05 -2.37
C TRP A 128 -13.30 7.18 -3.73
N LEU A 129 -13.54 6.23 -4.63
CA LEU A 129 -12.95 6.17 -5.96
C LEU A 129 -14.01 6.32 -7.07
N LYS A 130 -13.63 6.95 -8.17
CA LYS A 130 -14.45 7.03 -9.38
C LYS A 130 -13.59 7.12 -10.63
N PHE A 131 -14.04 6.55 -11.74
CA PHE A 131 -13.40 6.72 -13.05
C PHE A 131 -14.22 7.68 -13.91
N VAL A 132 -13.55 8.65 -14.53
CA VAL A 132 -14.17 9.62 -15.45
C VAL A 132 -13.27 9.86 -16.66
N ALA A 133 -13.81 10.43 -17.74
CA ALA A 133 -12.99 10.90 -18.84
C ALA A 133 -12.11 12.08 -18.40
N VAL A 134 -10.87 12.16 -18.89
CA VAL A 134 -9.94 13.26 -18.54
C VAL A 134 -10.47 14.65 -18.89
N ASP A 135 -11.31 14.72 -19.92
CA ASP A 135 -11.95 15.93 -20.42
C ASP A 135 -13.39 16.11 -19.93
N ASP A 136 -13.79 15.34 -18.91
CA ASP A 136 -15.08 15.52 -18.23
C ASP A 136 -15.23 16.99 -17.79
N ARG A 137 -16.33 17.61 -18.21
CA ARG A 137 -16.58 19.05 -17.99
C ARG A 137 -16.66 19.43 -16.53
N GLU A 138 -17.00 18.48 -15.66
CA GLU A 138 -17.15 18.67 -14.22
C GLU A 138 -15.84 18.39 -13.46
N LEU A 139 -14.82 17.86 -14.14
CA LEU A 139 -13.48 17.71 -13.62
C LEU A 139 -12.67 19.00 -13.85
N ARG A 140 -12.06 19.49 -12.77
CA ARG A 140 -11.10 20.60 -12.78
C ARG A 140 -9.91 20.21 -11.93
N PHE A 141 -8.73 20.08 -12.51
CA PHE A 141 -7.53 19.76 -11.75
C PHE A 141 -6.32 20.52 -12.26
N THR A 142 -5.31 20.59 -11.40
CA THR A 142 -4.02 21.20 -11.69
C THR A 142 -2.93 20.18 -11.49
N THR A 143 -1.89 20.26 -12.33
CA THR A 143 -0.67 19.48 -12.14
C THR A 143 0.35 20.36 -11.43
N THR A 144 0.74 19.95 -10.24
CA THR A 144 1.81 20.62 -9.50
C THR A 144 3.10 19.83 -9.68
N ARG A 145 4.19 20.53 -9.99
CA ARG A 145 5.54 19.99 -10.04
C ARG A 145 6.37 20.68 -8.94
N THR A 146 6.80 19.91 -7.95
CA THR A 146 7.57 20.42 -6.81
C THR A 146 8.99 19.88 -6.89
N PRO A 147 10.02 20.74 -7.00
CA PRO A 147 11.41 20.32 -6.94
C PRO A 147 11.70 19.55 -5.65
N GLU A 148 12.46 18.45 -5.76
CA GLU A 148 12.91 17.66 -4.62
C GLU A 148 14.44 17.57 -4.59
N PRO A 149 15.05 17.46 -3.40
CA PRO A 149 16.46 17.11 -3.29
C PRO A 149 16.71 15.74 -3.93
N MET A 150 17.91 15.52 -4.47
CA MET A 150 18.31 14.24 -5.07
C MET A 150 18.33 13.14 -4.00
N PRO A 151 17.38 12.20 -3.98
CA PRO A 151 17.35 11.18 -2.94
C PRO A 151 18.48 10.15 -3.08
N TRP A 152 19.17 10.12 -4.23
CA TRP A 152 20.36 9.29 -4.49
C TRP A 152 21.68 9.97 -4.16
N ALA A 153 21.70 11.30 -3.94
CA ALA A 153 22.91 11.97 -3.51
C ALA A 153 23.26 11.46 -2.10
N ALA A 154 24.44 10.88 -1.96
CA ALA A 154 24.92 10.46 -0.66
C ALA A 154 24.92 11.68 0.29
N PRO A 155 24.50 11.54 1.56
CA PRO A 155 24.68 12.61 2.52
C PRO A 155 26.17 12.96 2.58
N SER A 156 26.47 14.25 2.53
CA SER A 156 27.83 14.77 2.72
C SER A 156 28.45 14.15 3.98
N ASP A 157 29.76 13.90 3.93
CA ASP A 157 30.57 13.15 4.89
C ASP A 157 30.44 13.55 6.38
N GLU A 158 29.77 14.67 6.70
CA GLU A 158 29.51 15.10 8.08
C GLU A 158 28.51 14.22 8.85
N SER A 159 27.60 13.52 8.16
CA SER A 159 26.60 12.65 8.82
C SER A 159 27.08 11.22 9.07
N ARG A 160 28.32 10.87 8.69
CA ARG A 160 28.92 9.53 8.84
C ARG A 160 29.84 9.37 10.07
N ARG A 161 29.55 10.04 11.19
CA ARG A 161 30.09 9.59 12.48
C ARG A 161 29.31 8.37 12.95
N THR A 162 29.69 7.21 12.42
CA THR A 162 29.32 5.89 12.93
C THR A 162 29.81 5.78 14.38
N PRO A 163 28.94 5.56 15.39
CA PRO A 163 29.42 5.06 16.67
C PRO A 163 29.99 3.66 16.43
N ALA A 164 31.17 3.38 16.97
CA ALA A 164 31.79 2.06 16.90
C ALA A 164 30.79 0.94 17.28
N PRO A 165 30.87 -0.25 16.65
CA PRO A 165 29.97 -1.35 16.97
C PRO A 165 30.09 -1.69 18.45
N ARG A 166 29.06 -1.37 19.23
CA ARG A 166 28.97 -1.76 20.63
C ARG A 166 28.80 -3.27 20.63
N ALA A 167 29.78 -3.98 21.20
CA ALA A 167 29.70 -5.43 21.38
C ALA A 167 28.35 -5.78 21.99
N VAL A 168 27.54 -6.56 21.26
CA VAL A 168 26.26 -7.05 21.74
C VAL A 168 26.57 -8.04 22.87
N PRO A 169 26.17 -7.79 24.13
CA PRO A 169 26.25 -8.81 25.15
C PRO A 169 25.35 -9.96 24.70
N ARG A 170 25.88 -11.19 24.67
CA ARG A 170 25.05 -12.39 24.61
C ARG A 170 24.06 -12.31 25.78
N VAL A 171 22.79 -12.07 25.49
CA VAL A 171 21.73 -12.17 26.49
C VAL A 171 21.57 -13.65 26.84
N PRO A 172 21.52 -14.05 28.13
CA PRO A 172 21.29 -15.43 28.51
C PRO A 172 19.89 -15.87 28.08
N GLU A 173 19.68 -17.17 27.90
CA GLU A 173 18.36 -17.78 27.76
C GLU A 173 17.49 -17.44 28.99
N GLY A 174 16.80 -16.31 28.92
CA GLY A 174 15.84 -15.81 29.90
C GLY A 174 14.50 -15.55 29.20
N GLU A 175 13.44 -15.40 29.99
CA GLU A 175 12.08 -15.22 29.48
C GLU A 175 12.01 -14.15 28.38
N PRO A 176 11.23 -14.39 27.31
CA PRO A 176 11.10 -13.44 26.21
C PRO A 176 10.60 -12.10 26.76
N SER A 177 11.18 -10.99 26.29
CA SER A 177 10.67 -9.65 26.58
C SER A 177 9.19 -9.54 26.24
N GLU A 178 8.46 -8.56 26.80
CA GLU A 178 7.03 -8.34 26.50
C GLU A 178 6.75 -8.32 24.99
N TRP A 179 7.61 -7.66 24.22
CA TRP A 179 7.57 -7.66 22.76
C TRP A 179 7.86 -9.03 22.15
N GLY A 180 8.81 -9.80 22.67
CA GLY A 180 9.07 -11.18 22.23
C GLY A 180 7.89 -12.12 22.52
N ALA A 181 7.25 -11.98 23.68
CA ALA A 181 6.03 -12.70 24.01
C ALA A 181 4.87 -12.30 23.09
N PHE A 182 4.73 -11.00 22.78
CA PHE A 182 3.76 -10.52 21.80
C PHE A 182 4.03 -11.06 20.39
N THR A 183 5.29 -11.11 19.94
CA THR A 183 5.67 -11.71 18.64
C THR A 183 5.17 -13.16 18.54
N LEU A 184 5.33 -13.98 19.58
CA LEU A 184 4.85 -15.37 19.58
C LEU A 184 3.32 -15.47 19.48
N ARG A 185 2.59 -14.55 20.12
CA ARG A 185 1.13 -14.49 20.03
C ARG A 185 0.68 -14.01 18.65
N LEU A 186 1.38 -13.04 18.07
CA LEU A 186 1.15 -12.59 16.70
C LEU A 186 1.38 -13.73 15.70
N ILE A 187 2.47 -14.48 15.78
CA ILE A 187 2.71 -15.67 14.93
C ILE A 187 1.53 -16.64 14.98
N THR A 188 1.01 -16.92 16.19
CA THR A 188 -0.16 -17.79 16.37
C THR A 188 -1.40 -17.18 15.69
N ALA A 189 -1.64 -15.89 15.85
CA ALA A 189 -2.77 -15.21 15.25
C ALA A 189 -2.71 -15.17 13.72
N LEU A 190 -1.54 -14.90 13.13
CA LEU A 190 -1.37 -14.84 11.67
C LEU A 190 -1.72 -16.16 10.98
N ARG A 191 -1.54 -17.31 11.64
CA ARG A 191 -1.98 -18.61 11.12
C ARG A 191 -3.49 -18.78 11.07
N GLY A 192 -4.24 -18.00 11.86
CA GLY A 192 -5.69 -17.96 11.83
C GLY A 192 -6.26 -16.87 10.92
N VAL A 193 -5.41 -16.04 10.30
CA VAL A 193 -5.82 -15.10 9.26
C VAL A 193 -5.86 -15.84 7.92
N THR A 194 -6.90 -16.65 7.74
CA THR A 194 -7.14 -17.45 6.53
C THR A 194 -7.92 -16.65 5.48
N ASP A 195 -8.23 -17.27 4.34
CA ASP A 195 -9.06 -16.68 3.30
C ASP A 195 -10.30 -15.94 3.86
N ARG A 196 -10.51 -14.72 3.38
CA ARG A 196 -11.55 -13.75 3.79
C ARG A 196 -11.45 -13.24 5.23
N VAL A 197 -10.43 -13.62 6.00
CA VAL A 197 -10.22 -13.11 7.36
C VAL A 197 -9.38 -11.84 7.30
N PHE A 198 -9.87 -10.81 7.99
CA PHE A 198 -9.17 -9.56 8.18
C PHE A 198 -8.82 -9.39 9.65
N LEU A 199 -7.64 -8.84 9.92
CA LEU A 199 -7.16 -8.52 11.26
C LEU A 199 -6.53 -7.14 11.23
N ILE A 200 -6.85 -6.30 12.19
CA ILE A 200 -6.19 -5.02 12.44
C ILE A 200 -5.70 -5.03 13.87
N VAL A 201 -4.41 -4.78 14.08
CA VAL A 201 -3.83 -4.55 15.40
C VAL A 201 -3.40 -3.09 15.48
N SER A 202 -4.02 -2.33 16.35
CA SER A 202 -3.84 -0.87 16.45
C SER A 202 -3.68 -0.42 17.89
N VAL A 203 -3.11 0.76 18.11
CA VAL A 203 -3.16 1.41 19.43
C VAL A 203 -4.61 1.78 19.76
N GLU A 204 -5.04 1.55 21.00
CA GLU A 204 -6.42 1.81 21.41
C GLU A 204 -6.79 3.30 21.30
N ASP A 205 -5.94 4.18 21.82
CA ASP A 205 -6.17 5.63 21.88
C ASP A 205 -5.65 6.40 20.64
N ASP A 206 -4.94 5.72 19.74
CA ASP A 206 -4.41 6.29 18.48
C ASP A 206 -4.50 5.25 17.35
N PRO A 207 -5.71 5.01 16.80
CA PRO A 207 -5.94 3.92 15.86
C PRO A 207 -5.26 4.13 14.50
N LEU A 208 -4.61 5.27 14.27
CA LEU A 208 -3.78 5.51 13.08
C LEU A 208 -2.45 4.75 13.13
N ARG A 209 -2.00 4.34 14.31
CA ARG A 209 -0.83 3.45 14.49
C ARG A 209 -1.30 2.00 14.48
N TYR A 210 -1.21 1.37 13.31
CA TYR A 210 -1.68 0.00 13.14
C TYR A 210 -0.80 -0.84 12.20
N VAL A 211 -1.02 -2.15 12.27
CA VAL A 211 -0.73 -3.10 11.21
C VAL A 211 -2.02 -3.83 10.86
N GLN A 212 -2.30 -4.00 9.57
CA GLN A 212 -3.50 -4.69 9.10
C GLN A 212 -3.14 -5.86 8.19
N PHE A 213 -4.01 -6.86 8.19
CA PHE A 213 -3.81 -8.13 7.51
C PHE A 213 -5.08 -8.49 6.75
N ALA A 214 -4.91 -8.92 5.50
CA ALA A 214 -5.96 -9.47 4.65
C ALA A 214 -5.54 -10.88 4.22
N GLY A 215 -6.28 -11.88 4.71
CA GLY A 215 -6.08 -13.28 4.32
C GLY A 215 -6.77 -13.55 2.99
N GLY A 216 -5.98 -13.93 1.99
CA GLY A 216 -6.44 -14.45 0.71
C GLY A 216 -6.26 -15.97 0.61
N PRO A 217 -6.67 -16.57 -0.52
CA PRO A 217 -6.55 -18.01 -0.75
C PRO A 217 -5.10 -18.47 -0.89
N ASP A 218 -4.21 -17.61 -1.37
CA ASP A 218 -2.83 -17.90 -1.74
C ASP A 218 -1.80 -16.95 -1.12
N ALA A 219 -2.24 -15.92 -0.39
CA ALA A 219 -1.35 -14.96 0.26
C ALA A 219 -2.00 -14.31 1.50
N LEU A 220 -1.14 -13.86 2.40
CA LEU A 220 -1.48 -12.95 3.49
C LEU A 220 -0.85 -11.59 3.18
N SER A 221 -1.69 -10.63 2.76
CA SER A 221 -1.26 -9.25 2.49
C SER A 221 -1.28 -8.45 3.78
N VAL A 222 -0.24 -7.66 4.02
CA VAL A 222 -0.06 -6.90 5.26
C VAL A 222 0.29 -5.47 4.95
N GLU A 223 -0.29 -4.54 5.72
CA GLU A 223 -0.06 -3.11 5.55
C GLU A 223 0.24 -2.37 6.85
N ALA A 224 1.01 -1.30 6.74
CA ALA A 224 1.41 -0.41 7.83
C ALA A 224 1.39 1.07 7.35
N PRO A 225 0.77 2.00 8.08
CA PRO A 225 0.76 3.41 7.70
C PRO A 225 2.14 4.08 7.61
N GLY A 226 2.29 4.99 6.65
CA GLY A 226 3.48 5.84 6.51
C GLY A 226 3.33 7.21 7.16
N ILE A 227 4.28 8.10 6.88
CA ILE A 227 4.33 9.46 7.45
C ILE A 227 3.13 10.34 7.05
N ASP A 228 2.43 9.98 5.98
CA ASP A 228 1.23 10.66 5.51
C ASP A 228 0.01 10.44 6.41
N VAL A 229 0.04 9.40 7.25
CA VAL A 229 -1.01 9.06 8.21
C VAL A 229 -0.50 9.20 9.65
N VAL A 230 0.72 8.72 9.94
CA VAL A 230 1.37 8.80 11.25
C VAL A 230 2.55 9.75 11.15
N VAL A 231 2.34 11.02 11.49
CA VAL A 231 3.28 12.14 11.22
C VAL A 231 4.71 11.95 11.74
N ASP A 232 4.87 11.15 12.79
CA ASP A 232 6.13 10.84 13.46
C ASP A 232 6.64 9.41 13.18
N ALA A 233 6.08 8.72 12.19
CA ALA A 233 6.55 7.40 11.79
C ALA A 233 7.99 7.43 11.26
N ASP A 234 8.85 6.55 11.79
CA ASP A 234 10.19 6.34 11.25
C ASP A 234 10.16 5.35 10.08
N GLU A 235 9.93 5.88 8.88
CA GLU A 235 9.93 5.09 7.64
C GLU A 235 11.28 4.43 7.30
N SER A 236 12.38 4.85 7.94
CA SER A 236 13.66 4.17 7.78
C SER A 236 13.66 2.80 8.44
N VAL A 237 12.95 2.67 9.57
CA VAL A 237 12.72 1.39 10.26
C VAL A 237 11.84 0.47 9.41
N LEU A 238 10.73 0.98 8.86
CA LEU A 238 9.86 0.19 7.98
C LEU A 238 10.64 -0.38 6.79
N ARG A 239 11.43 0.47 6.14
CA ARG A 239 12.31 0.04 5.05
C ARG A 239 13.35 -1.00 5.48
N ALA A 240 14.03 -0.77 6.61
CA ALA A 240 15.05 -1.69 7.12
C ALA A 240 14.48 -3.06 7.54
N ALA A 241 13.22 -3.09 8.00
CA ALA A 241 12.51 -4.31 8.34
C ALA A 241 11.98 -5.07 7.11
N GLY A 242 12.15 -4.53 5.90
CA GLY A 242 11.77 -5.18 4.64
C GLY A 242 10.32 -4.93 4.21
N TRP A 243 9.70 -3.83 4.68
CA TRP A 243 8.45 -3.36 4.11
C TRP A 243 8.68 -2.74 2.73
N GLU A 244 7.75 -2.98 1.81
CA GLU A 244 7.68 -2.31 0.53
C GLU A 244 7.12 -0.90 0.71
N PRO A 245 7.75 0.12 0.11
CA PRO A 245 7.31 1.49 0.27
C PRO A 245 5.95 1.73 -0.43
N PRO A 246 5.15 2.68 0.07
CA PRO A 246 3.89 3.08 -0.53
C PRO A 246 3.99 3.35 -2.03
N GLY A 247 2.99 2.85 -2.75
CA GLY A 247 2.75 3.13 -4.15
C GLY A 247 1.53 4.01 -4.37
N VAL A 248 1.15 4.22 -5.63
CA VAL A 248 -0.01 5.06 -5.99
C VAL A 248 -1.35 4.33 -5.81
N ALA A 249 -1.34 3.01 -5.79
CA ALA A 249 -2.53 2.19 -5.53
C ALA A 249 -2.67 1.82 -4.04
N GLN A 250 -1.55 1.84 -3.30
CA GLN A 250 -1.44 1.47 -1.90
C GLN A 250 -0.64 2.53 -1.16
N ARG A 251 -1.33 3.37 -0.38
CA ARG A 251 -0.68 4.47 0.36
C ARG A 251 0.04 3.99 1.61
N ASN A 252 -0.28 2.80 2.08
CA ASN A 252 0.41 2.16 3.19
C ASN A 252 1.66 1.44 2.69
N TRP A 253 2.60 1.25 3.61
CA TRP A 253 3.70 0.32 3.43
C TRP A 253 3.15 -1.09 3.38
N THR A 254 3.64 -1.92 2.47
CA THR A 254 3.08 -3.26 2.24
C THR A 254 4.11 -4.35 2.40
N THR A 255 3.67 -5.56 2.72
CA THR A 255 4.45 -6.78 2.59
C THR A 255 3.47 -7.91 2.38
N GLU A 256 3.93 -9.02 1.81
CA GLU A 256 3.08 -10.17 1.54
C GLU A 256 3.80 -11.44 1.96
N LEU A 257 3.01 -12.41 2.44
CA LEU A 257 3.45 -13.76 2.70
C LEU A 257 2.67 -14.71 1.81
N SER A 258 3.36 -15.38 0.89
CA SER A 258 2.76 -16.43 0.05
C SER A 258 2.35 -17.62 0.90
N LEU A 259 1.18 -18.21 0.59
CA LEU A 259 0.62 -19.35 1.30
C LEU A 259 0.60 -20.61 0.40
N PRO A 260 0.82 -21.81 0.97
CA PRO A 260 1.14 -22.07 2.38
C PRO A 260 2.58 -21.64 2.74
N ALA A 261 2.75 -21.09 3.94
CA ALA A 261 4.04 -20.63 4.46
C ALA A 261 4.59 -21.53 5.57
N TYR A 262 5.92 -21.58 5.68
CA TYR A 262 6.66 -22.24 6.75
C TYR A 262 6.62 -21.43 8.04
N ALA A 263 6.86 -22.11 9.17
CA ALA A 263 6.87 -21.48 10.50
C ALA A 263 7.90 -20.34 10.64
N ILE A 264 9.00 -20.40 9.89
CA ILE A 264 10.03 -19.36 9.88
C ILE A 264 9.54 -18.08 9.18
N GLU A 265 8.77 -18.20 8.10
CA GLU A 265 8.27 -17.05 7.34
C GLU A 265 7.19 -16.29 8.13
N TYR A 266 6.33 -17.00 8.88
CA TYR A 266 5.42 -16.38 9.84
C TYR A 266 6.16 -15.62 10.95
N ARG A 267 7.31 -16.15 11.40
CA ARG A 267 8.14 -15.48 12.41
C ARG A 267 8.72 -14.19 11.85
N GLU A 268 9.31 -14.24 10.65
CA GLU A 268 9.88 -13.06 9.98
C GLU A 268 8.81 -11.99 9.72
N LEU A 269 7.61 -12.38 9.28
CA LEU A 269 6.49 -11.45 9.10
C LEU A 269 6.06 -10.82 10.43
N ALA A 270 5.93 -11.61 11.51
CA ALA A 270 5.57 -11.09 12.82
C ALA A 270 6.63 -10.14 13.39
N GLU A 271 7.92 -10.45 13.22
CA GLU A 271 9.03 -9.59 13.63
C GLU A 271 9.02 -8.27 12.85
N ARG A 272 8.71 -8.30 11.55
CA ARG A 272 8.53 -7.11 10.71
C ARG A 272 7.37 -6.22 11.19
N CYS A 273 6.26 -6.82 11.60
CA CYS A 273 5.12 -6.11 12.18
C CYS A 273 5.47 -5.48 13.55
N VAL A 274 6.20 -6.21 14.38
CA VAL A 274 6.66 -5.70 15.68
C VAL A 274 7.66 -4.56 15.52
N ALA A 275 8.54 -4.59 14.52
CA ALA A 275 9.43 -3.47 14.21
C ALA A 275 8.64 -2.22 13.80
N ALA A 276 7.57 -2.35 13.01
CA ALA A 276 6.68 -1.23 12.69
C ALA A 276 6.05 -0.63 13.97
N LEU A 277 5.41 -1.46 14.79
CA LEU A 277 4.72 -1.02 16.00
C LEU A 277 5.68 -0.43 17.05
N ARG A 278 6.73 -1.16 17.41
CA ARG A 278 7.66 -0.78 18.49
C ARG A 278 8.61 0.33 18.06
N ASP A 279 9.24 0.17 16.91
CA ASP A 279 10.39 0.98 16.52
C ASP A 279 9.98 2.11 15.60
N ALA A 280 9.13 1.86 14.58
CA ALA A 280 8.71 2.92 13.65
C ALA A 280 7.68 3.87 14.28
N TYR A 281 6.73 3.35 15.06
CA TYR A 281 5.73 4.17 15.76
C TYR A 281 6.09 4.48 17.21
N GLY A 282 7.26 4.04 17.69
CA GLY A 282 7.79 4.40 19.00
C GLY A 282 7.04 3.83 20.21
N LEU A 283 6.18 2.82 20.03
CA LEU A 283 5.39 2.24 21.11
C LEU A 283 6.29 1.57 22.17
N LYS A 284 6.03 1.89 23.44
CA LYS A 284 6.87 1.40 24.55
C LYS A 284 6.50 -0.02 24.99
N SER A 285 5.21 -0.37 24.95
CA SER A 285 4.69 -1.67 25.38
C SER A 285 3.58 -2.13 24.43
N PRO A 286 3.43 -3.44 24.19
CA PRO A 286 2.32 -4.00 23.41
C PRO A 286 0.96 -3.93 24.15
N ASP A 287 0.92 -3.59 25.44
CA ASP A 287 -0.33 -3.58 26.22
C ASP A 287 -1.29 -2.44 25.83
N VAL A 288 -0.79 -1.44 25.10
CA VAL A 288 -1.61 -0.36 24.53
C VAL A 288 -2.33 -0.77 23.23
N LEU A 289 -2.06 -1.99 22.75
CA LEU A 289 -2.65 -2.50 21.52
C LEU A 289 -4.02 -3.11 21.78
N ALA A 290 -4.88 -2.96 20.79
CA ALA A 290 -6.15 -3.62 20.67
C ALA A 290 -6.26 -4.23 19.27
N HIS A 291 -7.14 -5.19 19.09
CA HIS A 291 -7.35 -5.83 17.79
C HIS A 291 -8.81 -5.83 17.39
N ARG A 292 -9.05 -5.76 16.09
CA ARG A 292 -10.35 -6.02 15.46
C ARG A 292 -10.14 -7.06 14.37
N ALA A 293 -11.00 -8.06 14.31
CA ALA A 293 -10.96 -9.05 13.24
C ALA A 293 -12.36 -9.50 12.84
N TRP A 294 -12.51 -9.88 11.58
CA TRP A 294 -13.77 -10.37 11.00
C TRP A 294 -13.48 -11.29 9.81
N ARG A 295 -14.46 -12.08 9.39
CA ARG A 295 -14.43 -12.83 8.13
C ARG A 295 -15.50 -12.26 7.21
N ASP A 296 -15.12 -11.84 6.00
CA ASP A 296 -16.08 -11.38 5.01
C ASP A 296 -16.97 -12.53 4.51
N PRO A 297 -18.21 -12.23 4.09
CA PRO A 297 -19.07 -13.21 3.45
C PRO A 297 -18.41 -13.74 2.17
N GLU A 298 -18.68 -15.02 1.89
CA GLU A 298 -18.33 -15.63 0.63
C GLU A 298 -19.06 -14.90 -0.51
N GLN A 299 -18.30 -14.54 -1.54
CA GLN A 299 -18.83 -13.88 -2.73
C GLN A 299 -19.07 -14.92 -3.81
N LEU A 300 -20.12 -14.72 -4.61
CA LEU A 300 -20.28 -15.52 -5.82
C LEU A 300 -19.14 -15.21 -6.80
N PRO A 301 -18.54 -16.25 -7.42
CA PRO A 301 -17.60 -16.04 -8.51
C PRO A 301 -18.23 -15.19 -9.61
N PRO A 302 -17.44 -14.33 -10.28
CA PRO A 302 -17.92 -13.58 -11.44
C PRO A 302 -18.54 -14.53 -12.47
N GLY A 303 -19.77 -14.24 -12.91
CA GLY A 303 -20.49 -15.03 -13.91
C GLY A 303 -21.38 -16.15 -13.38
N GLU A 304 -21.38 -16.44 -12.06
CA GLU A 304 -22.36 -17.37 -11.48
C GLU A 304 -23.75 -16.71 -11.33
N GLU A 305 -24.81 -17.48 -11.63
CA GLU A 305 -26.19 -17.03 -11.47
C GLU A 305 -26.53 -16.78 -9.99
N ARG A 306 -27.04 -15.59 -9.70
CA ARG A 306 -27.53 -15.19 -8.38
C ARG A 306 -28.91 -15.76 -8.11
N SER A 307 -29.01 -17.06 -7.86
CA SER A 307 -30.27 -17.66 -7.37
C SER A 307 -30.43 -17.41 -5.86
N PRO A 308 -31.66 -17.23 -5.34
CA PRO A 308 -31.89 -17.07 -3.90
C PRO A 308 -31.38 -18.24 -3.05
N GLU A 309 -31.48 -19.45 -3.58
CA GLU A 309 -30.98 -20.68 -2.94
C GLU A 309 -29.46 -20.69 -2.86
N ARG A 310 -28.78 -20.26 -3.94
CA ARG A 310 -27.32 -20.14 -3.98
C ARG A 310 -26.83 -19.07 -3.00
N LEU A 311 -27.45 -17.88 -3.02
CA LEU A 311 -27.13 -16.81 -2.06
C LEU A 311 -27.36 -17.22 -0.61
N ALA A 312 -28.37 -18.04 -0.33
CA ALA A 312 -28.64 -18.56 1.02
C ALA A 312 -27.60 -19.60 1.47
N SER A 313 -26.93 -20.27 0.53
CA SER A 313 -25.90 -21.30 0.81
C SER A 313 -24.50 -20.73 1.09
N LEU A 314 -24.24 -19.47 0.74
CA LEU A 314 -22.94 -18.82 0.93
C LEU A 314 -22.65 -18.64 2.43
N ASP A 315 -21.38 -18.85 2.80
CA ASP A 315 -20.92 -18.48 4.14
C ASP A 315 -21.11 -16.97 4.34
N ARG A 316 -21.91 -16.59 5.33
CA ARG A 316 -22.20 -15.18 5.63
C ARG A 316 -21.03 -14.43 6.24
N GLY A 317 -19.93 -15.12 6.51
CA GLY A 317 -18.80 -14.58 7.24
C GLY A 317 -19.10 -14.48 8.73
N GLU A 318 -18.22 -13.79 9.44
CA GLU A 318 -18.30 -13.62 10.89
C GLU A 318 -17.91 -12.19 11.24
N ALA A 319 -18.84 -11.44 11.81
CA ALA A 319 -18.68 -10.00 12.03
C ALA A 319 -17.61 -9.66 13.09
N SER A 320 -17.23 -10.63 13.94
CA SER A 320 -16.21 -10.46 14.95
C SER A 320 -15.50 -11.77 15.24
N LEU A 321 -14.18 -11.77 15.08
CA LEU A 321 -13.28 -12.86 15.44
C LEU A 321 -12.39 -12.41 16.59
N VAL A 322 -12.05 -13.33 17.48
CA VAL A 322 -11.18 -13.05 18.64
C VAL A 322 -9.85 -13.78 18.48
N PHE A 323 -8.76 -13.02 18.55
CA PHE A 323 -7.40 -13.54 18.55
C PHE A 323 -6.77 -13.36 19.93
N SER A 324 -6.53 -14.47 20.62
CA SER A 324 -6.01 -14.45 21.98
C SER A 324 -4.64 -13.77 22.06
N GLY A 325 -4.55 -12.76 22.93
CA GLY A 325 -3.27 -12.16 23.31
C GLY A 325 -2.73 -11.07 22.39
N LEU A 326 -3.56 -10.54 21.48
CA LEU A 326 -3.26 -9.33 20.69
C LEU A 326 -3.76 -8.04 21.37
N GLY A 327 -3.99 -8.07 22.69
CA GLY A 327 -4.64 -6.99 23.43
C GLY A 327 -6.16 -7.10 23.43
N ARG A 328 -6.87 -6.01 23.75
CA ARG A 328 -8.33 -6.01 23.86
C ARG A 328 -8.99 -6.20 22.49
N ALA A 329 -10.01 -7.05 22.41
CA ALA A 329 -10.84 -7.14 21.20
C ALA A 329 -11.75 -5.91 21.10
N LEU A 330 -11.77 -5.27 19.93
CA LEU A 330 -12.67 -4.18 19.58
C LEU A 330 -13.83 -4.74 18.76
N SER A 331 -15.04 -4.30 19.08
CA SER A 331 -16.27 -4.57 18.31
C SER A 331 -16.32 -3.77 17.02
#